data_AF-A0A8X6YWY9-F1
#
_entry.id   AF-A0A8X6YWY9-F1
#
_cell.length_a   1.000
_cell.length_b   1.000
_cell.length_c   1.000
_cell.angle_alpha   90.00
_cell.angle_beta   90.00
_cell.angle_gamma   90.00
#
_symmetry.space_group_name_H-M   'P 1'
#
loop_
_entity.id
_entity.type
_entity.pdbx_description
1 polymer ?
#
loop_
_entity_poly.entity_id
_entity_poly.type
_entity_poly.pdbx_seq_one_letter_code
_entity_poly.pdbx_strand_id
1 'polypeptide(L)'
;MIKFSEVGQAEGFAANIFERYKIRPLGVVHGYNFNVMNLMTFTMLFEPYYPRSEKNEDNIDQDAYIEEPTRARRKLIAFQNNTKMAVRNRPACVTVPYIIAANDPENYYYSLLLQYVPYRSEDELLDCSNNSREAFQAREELLREQCEMMEIYKERD
;
A
#
# COMPACT_ATOMS: atom_id res chain seq x y z
N MET A 1 3.52 10.82 -23.16
CA MET A 1 4.80 10.17 -23.47
C MET A 1 5.50 9.85 -22.15
N ILE A 2 5.76 8.57 -21.86
CA ILE A 2 6.45 8.12 -20.63
C ILE A 2 7.92 8.51 -20.76
N LYS A 3 8.47 9.20 -19.76
CA LYS A 3 9.90 9.54 -19.70
C LYS A 3 10.64 8.42 -18.96
N PHE A 4 11.82 8.06 -19.43
CA PHE A 4 12.68 7.08 -18.77
C PHE A 4 13.96 7.77 -18.31
N SER A 5 14.43 7.43 -17.12
CA SER A 5 15.72 7.85 -16.60
C SER A 5 16.86 7.21 -17.39
N GLU A 6 18.10 7.69 -17.18
CA GLU A 6 19.30 7.09 -17.78
C GLU A 6 19.48 5.60 -17.43
N VAL A 7 18.83 5.14 -16.37
CA VAL A 7 18.82 3.74 -15.89
C VAL A 7 17.64 2.93 -16.45
N GLY A 8 16.84 3.50 -17.35
CA GLY A 8 15.69 2.84 -17.98
C GLY A 8 14.44 2.76 -17.12
N GLN A 9 14.36 3.51 -16.01
CA GLN A 9 13.17 3.52 -15.14
C GLN A 9 12.20 4.64 -15.54
N ALA A 10 10.90 4.35 -15.58
CA ALA A 10 9.90 5.37 -15.91
C ALA A 10 9.86 6.48 -14.84
N GLU A 11 10.19 7.71 -15.21
CA GLU A 11 10.25 8.86 -14.31
C GLU A 11 8.86 9.25 -13.79
N GLY A 12 8.72 9.39 -12.47
CA GLY A 12 7.45 9.71 -11.81
C GLY A 12 6.53 8.50 -11.63
N PHE A 13 6.98 7.30 -11.96
CA PHE A 13 6.29 6.04 -11.71
C PHE A 13 7.04 5.25 -10.64
N ALA A 14 6.31 4.66 -9.70
CA ALA A 14 6.87 3.66 -8.79
C ALA A 14 6.61 2.27 -9.38
N ALA A 15 7.62 1.41 -9.32
CA ALA A 15 7.57 0.07 -9.91
C ALA A 15 6.57 -0.84 -9.18
N ASN A 16 6.43 -0.65 -7.87
CA ASN A 16 5.51 -1.42 -7.05
C ASN A 16 4.93 -0.59 -5.88
N ILE A 17 4.05 -1.23 -5.10
CA ILE A 17 3.39 -0.60 -3.96
C ILE A 17 4.31 -0.42 -2.75
N PHE A 18 5.31 -1.28 -2.58
CA PHE A 18 6.27 -1.22 -1.48
C PHE A 18 7.14 0.03 -1.55
N GLU A 19 7.60 0.39 -2.75
CA GLU A 19 8.34 1.64 -2.98
C GLU A 19 7.53 2.84 -2.52
N ARG A 20 6.23 2.90 -2.90
CA ARG A 20 5.31 3.98 -2.49
C ARG A 20 5.09 4.00 -1.00
N TYR A 21 4.90 2.82 -0.40
CA TYR A 21 4.72 2.69 1.03
C TYR A 21 5.97 3.18 1.77
N LYS A 22 7.17 2.90 1.27
CA LYS A 22 8.45 3.39 1.81
C LYS A 22 8.65 4.91 1.67
N ILE A 23 7.99 5.58 0.73
CA ILE A 23 8.07 7.04 0.54
C ILE A 23 6.81 7.81 0.98
N ARG A 24 5.86 7.14 1.65
CA ARG A 24 4.62 7.74 2.21
C ARG A 24 4.92 8.98 3.10
N PRO A 25 3.97 9.90 3.30
CA PRO A 25 4.20 11.06 4.18
C PRO A 25 4.66 10.66 5.60
N LEU A 26 5.26 11.61 6.32
CA LEU A 26 5.57 11.45 7.73
C LEU A 26 4.45 12.03 8.59
N GLY A 27 4.16 11.38 9.71
CA GLY A 27 3.19 11.87 10.69
C GLY A 27 1.75 11.87 10.20
N VAL A 28 0.97 12.82 10.73
CA VAL A 28 -0.45 12.98 10.40
C VAL A 28 -0.60 13.96 9.25
N VAL A 29 -1.06 13.45 8.10
CA VAL A 29 -1.35 14.27 6.93
C VAL A 29 -2.79 14.01 6.51
N HIS A 30 -3.56 15.08 6.35
CA HIS A 30 -4.94 14.99 5.85
C HIS A 30 -5.90 14.10 6.68
N GLY A 31 -5.60 13.91 7.97
CA GLY A 31 -6.36 13.05 8.88
C GLY A 31 -5.88 11.59 8.93
N TYR A 32 -4.87 11.23 8.13
CA TYR A 32 -4.27 9.90 8.12
C TYR A 32 -2.94 9.92 8.86
N ASN A 33 -2.76 9.02 9.83
CA ASN A 33 -1.49 8.86 10.52
C ASN A 33 -0.62 7.82 9.79
N PHE A 34 0.35 8.28 9.00
CA PHE A 34 1.20 7.41 8.18
C PHE A 34 2.28 6.67 8.97
N ASN A 35 2.55 7.07 10.21
CA ASN A 35 3.55 6.42 11.06
C ASN A 35 3.06 5.06 11.58
N VAL A 36 1.76 4.95 11.85
CA VAL A 36 1.13 3.73 12.41
C VAL A 36 0.28 2.98 11.39
N MET A 37 0.24 3.44 10.14
CA MET A 37 -0.54 2.81 9.08
C MET A 37 0.23 1.63 8.48
N ASN A 38 -0.35 0.43 8.55
CA ASN A 38 0.20 -0.77 7.92
C ASN A 38 0.00 -0.78 6.38
N LEU A 39 0.70 -1.70 5.71
CA LEU A 39 0.67 -1.81 4.25
C LEU A 39 -0.74 -2.10 3.73
N MET A 40 -1.49 -3.00 4.39
CA MET A 40 -2.86 -3.35 3.98
C MET A 40 -3.76 -2.12 3.95
N THR A 41 -3.79 -1.35 5.02
CA THR A 41 -4.58 -0.13 5.12
C THR A 41 -4.17 0.89 4.05
N PHE A 42 -2.86 1.03 3.82
CA PHE A 42 -2.34 1.92 2.79
C PHE A 42 -2.79 1.50 1.38
N THR A 43 -2.69 0.22 1.04
CA THR A 43 -3.11 -0.32 -0.27
C THR A 43 -4.62 -0.25 -0.49
N MET A 44 -5.41 -0.39 0.58
CA MET A 44 -6.87 -0.26 0.55
C MET A 44 -7.31 1.18 0.31
N LEU A 45 -6.65 2.18 0.91
CA LEU A 45 -7.13 3.57 0.92
C LEU A 45 -6.56 4.43 -0.21
N PHE A 46 -5.37 4.11 -0.72
CA PHE A 46 -4.69 4.95 -1.69
C PHE A 46 -4.50 4.24 -3.04
N GLU A 47 -4.40 5.05 -4.08
CA GLU A 47 -4.05 4.59 -5.42
C GLU A 47 -2.97 5.48 -6.05
N PRO A 48 -2.19 4.94 -6.98
CA PRO A 48 -1.29 5.74 -7.81
C PRO A 48 -2.00 6.91 -8.46
N TYR A 49 -1.42 8.11 -8.34
CA TYR A 49 -1.84 9.25 -9.15
C TYR A 49 -0.79 9.55 -10.21
N TYR A 50 -1.18 9.43 -11.47
CA TYR A 50 -0.37 9.82 -12.61
C TYR A 50 -1.00 11.05 -13.27
N PRO A 51 -0.29 12.19 -13.35
CA PRO A 51 -0.81 13.36 -14.03
C PRO A 51 -1.04 13.01 -15.51
N ARG A 52 -2.23 13.31 -16.03
CA ARG A 52 -2.47 13.23 -17.47
C ARG A 52 -1.67 14.34 -18.14
N SER A 53 -0.94 14.02 -19.22
CA SER A 53 -0.30 15.04 -20.04
C SER A 53 -1.37 15.85 -20.75
N GLU A 54 -1.35 17.18 -20.59
CA GLU A 54 -2.29 18.13 -21.22
C GLU A 54 -2.09 18.29 -22.75
N LYS A 55 -1.55 17.29 -23.45
CA LYS A 55 -1.45 17.31 -24.92
C LYS A 55 -2.50 16.37 -25.53
N ASN A 56 -3.50 17.01 -26.13
CA ASN A 56 -4.60 16.53 -26.96
C ASN A 56 -4.22 15.39 -27.91
N GLU A 57 -5.11 14.39 -28.07
CA GLU A 57 -5.57 13.89 -29.37
C GLU A 57 -7.04 13.46 -29.22
N ASP A 58 -7.87 13.86 -30.19
CA ASP A 58 -9.28 13.54 -30.30
C ASP A 58 -9.52 12.02 -30.18
N ASN A 59 -10.04 11.56 -29.04
CA ASN A 59 -10.48 10.16 -28.90
C ASN A 59 -11.96 10.07 -29.27
N ILE A 60 -12.20 9.63 -30.51
CA ILE A 60 -13.49 9.36 -31.16
C ILE A 60 -14.12 8.07 -30.57
N ASP A 61 -14.20 7.96 -29.24
CA ASP A 61 -14.88 6.82 -28.59
C ASP A 61 -15.40 7.19 -27.19
N GLN A 62 -16.05 8.35 -27.11
CA GLN A 62 -16.58 8.90 -25.86
C GLN A 62 -18.00 8.42 -25.49
N ASP A 63 -18.58 7.47 -26.23
CA ASP A 63 -19.99 7.07 -26.03
C ASP A 63 -20.18 5.74 -25.28
N ALA A 64 -19.12 5.04 -24.86
CA ALA A 64 -19.26 3.71 -24.23
C ALA A 64 -19.26 3.69 -22.69
N TYR A 65 -18.92 4.79 -22.02
CA TYR A 65 -18.93 4.85 -20.56
C TYR A 65 -19.71 6.07 -20.08
N ILE A 66 -20.93 5.78 -19.63
CA ILE A 66 -21.83 6.61 -18.83
C ILE A 66 -21.04 7.72 -18.12
N GLU A 67 -21.36 8.98 -18.45
CA GLU A 67 -20.91 10.16 -17.75
C GLU A 67 -21.28 10.03 -16.27
N GLU A 68 -20.35 9.53 -15.45
CA GLU A 68 -20.51 9.62 -14.00
C GLU A 68 -20.54 11.13 -13.64
N PRO A 69 -21.55 11.56 -12.89
CA PRO A 69 -21.82 12.97 -12.65
C PRO A 69 -20.64 13.58 -11.90
N THR A 70 -19.97 14.55 -12.52
CA THR A 70 -18.92 15.40 -11.92
C THR A 70 -17.95 14.62 -11.02
N ARG A 71 -16.85 14.09 -11.58
CA ARG A 71 -15.71 13.56 -10.79
C ARG A 71 -15.35 14.54 -9.69
N ALA A 72 -15.81 14.28 -8.47
CA ALA A 72 -15.37 15.01 -7.29
C ALA A 72 -13.84 14.99 -7.31
N ARG A 73 -13.19 16.16 -7.21
CA ARG A 73 -11.73 16.27 -7.26
C ARG A 73 -11.16 15.31 -6.22
N ARG A 74 -10.53 14.22 -6.67
CA ARG A 74 -9.93 13.23 -5.77
C ARG A 74 -8.92 13.94 -4.88
N LYS A 75 -8.98 13.67 -3.57
CA LYS A 75 -8.02 14.23 -2.62
C LYS A 75 -6.64 13.67 -2.94
N LEU A 76 -5.68 14.54 -3.18
CA LEU A 76 -4.30 14.17 -3.50
C LEU A 76 -3.41 14.34 -2.27
N ILE A 77 -2.49 13.40 -2.07
CA ILE A 77 -1.49 13.42 -1.00
C ILE A 77 -0.11 13.32 -1.65
N ALA A 78 0.80 14.20 -1.24
CA ALA A 78 2.18 14.21 -1.74
C ALA A 78 3.06 13.23 -0.94
N PHE A 79 3.82 12.40 -1.64
CA PHE A 79 4.91 11.60 -1.10
C PHE A 79 6.12 12.47 -0.75
N GLN A 80 7.10 11.89 -0.06
CA GLN A 80 8.35 12.59 0.29
C GLN A 80 9.15 13.07 -0.93
N ASN A 81 9.02 12.39 -2.07
CA ASN A 81 9.67 12.78 -3.33
C ASN A 81 8.81 13.72 -4.20
N ASN A 82 7.77 14.35 -3.63
CA ASN A 82 6.80 15.21 -4.31
C ASN A 82 5.92 14.55 -5.38
N THR A 83 6.08 13.24 -5.63
CA THR A 83 5.07 12.49 -6.41
C THR A 83 3.77 12.40 -5.60
N LYS A 84 2.64 12.07 -6.25
CA LYS A 84 1.32 12.12 -5.59
C LYS A 84 0.64 10.75 -5.60
N MET A 85 -0.22 10.54 -4.60
CA MET A 85 -1.24 9.49 -4.59
C MET A 85 -2.62 10.11 -4.42
N ALA A 86 -3.64 9.41 -4.93
CA ALA A 86 -5.02 9.79 -4.73
C ALA A 86 -5.64 8.96 -3.59
N VAL A 87 -6.49 9.59 -2.80
CA VAL A 87 -7.39 8.89 -1.88
C VAL A 87 -8.49 8.24 -2.70
N ARG A 88 -8.72 6.95 -2.51
CA ARG A 88 -9.82 6.23 -3.16
C ARG A 88 -11.15 6.67 -2.54
N ASN A 89 -12.17 6.80 -3.39
CA ASN A 89 -13.54 7.07 -2.92
C ASN A 89 -14.15 5.89 -2.17
N ARG A 90 -13.70 4.66 -2.49
CA ARG A 90 -14.08 3.41 -1.83
C ARG A 90 -12.82 2.58 -1.57
N PRO A 91 -12.68 1.97 -0.38
CA PRO A 91 -11.55 1.10 -0.09
C PRO A 91 -11.44 -0.05 -1.11
N ALA A 92 -10.22 -0.40 -1.49
CA ALA A 92 -9.96 -1.56 -2.34
C ALA A 92 -10.11 -2.87 -1.55
N CYS A 93 -10.46 -3.95 -2.25
CA CYS A 93 -10.23 -5.29 -1.73
C CYS A 93 -8.78 -5.68 -2.02
N VAL A 94 -8.05 -6.10 -0.98
CA VAL A 94 -6.66 -6.56 -1.11
C VAL A 94 -6.67 -8.07 -0.94
N THR A 95 -6.15 -8.76 -1.95
CA THR A 95 -5.98 -10.21 -1.92
C THR A 95 -4.54 -10.53 -1.59
N VAL A 96 -4.36 -11.48 -0.67
CA VAL A 96 -3.04 -11.95 -0.25
C VAL A 96 -2.88 -13.42 -0.65
N PRO A 97 -1.66 -13.87 -0.98
CA PRO A 97 -1.41 -15.27 -1.29
C PRO A 97 -1.86 -16.16 -0.12
N TYR A 98 -2.46 -17.30 -0.46
CA TYR A 98 -2.81 -18.31 0.53
C TYR A 98 -1.58 -19.14 0.87
N ILE A 99 -0.96 -18.82 2.01
CA ILE A 99 0.19 -19.54 2.55
C ILE A 99 -0.26 -20.25 3.83
N ILE A 100 0.14 -21.49 4.01
CA ILE A 100 -0.25 -22.32 5.17
C ILE A 100 0.98 -22.52 6.04
N ALA A 101 0.87 -22.21 7.34
CA ALA A 101 1.95 -22.36 8.31
C ALA A 101 2.52 -23.79 8.39
N ALA A 102 1.68 -24.81 8.19
CA ALA A 102 2.09 -26.21 8.19
C ALA A 102 3.01 -26.59 7.03
N ASN A 103 2.87 -25.92 5.88
CA ASN A 103 3.68 -26.19 4.69
C ASN A 103 4.91 -25.30 4.63
N ASP A 104 4.75 -24.00 4.94
CA ASP A 104 5.81 -23.01 4.89
C ASP A 104 5.63 -21.99 6.04
N PRO A 105 6.13 -22.32 7.24
CA PRO A 105 5.93 -21.48 8.41
C PRO A 105 6.63 -20.14 8.28
N GLU A 106 7.80 -20.10 7.64
CA GLU A 106 8.58 -18.86 7.54
C GLU A 106 7.87 -17.83 6.68
N ASN A 107 7.46 -18.21 5.46
CA ASN A 107 6.73 -17.31 4.58
C ASN A 107 5.34 -16.96 5.12
N TYR A 108 4.71 -17.87 5.87
CA TYR A 108 3.44 -17.60 6.56
C TYR A 108 3.59 -16.43 7.53
N TYR A 109 4.47 -16.55 8.54
CA TYR A 109 4.66 -15.49 9.54
C TYR A 109 5.22 -14.22 8.92
N TYR A 110 6.11 -14.34 7.92
CA TYR A 110 6.61 -13.19 7.18
C TYR A 110 5.49 -12.40 6.49
N SER A 111 4.55 -13.11 5.87
CA SER A 111 3.40 -12.48 5.21
C SER A 111 2.50 -11.75 6.22
N LEU A 112 2.37 -12.25 7.46
CA LEU A 112 1.62 -11.57 8.51
C LEU A 112 2.32 -10.30 8.98
N LEU A 113 3.65 -10.34 9.14
CA LEU A 113 4.44 -9.16 9.46
C LEU A 113 4.26 -8.06 8.39
N LEU A 114 4.39 -8.43 7.11
CA LEU A 114 4.17 -7.51 5.98
C LEU A 114 2.77 -6.89 5.98
N GLN A 115 1.75 -7.64 6.37
CA GLN A 115 0.37 -7.18 6.31
C GLN A 115 0.01 -6.25 7.47
N TYR A 116 0.45 -6.59 8.68
CA TYR A 116 -0.10 -5.99 9.91
C TYR A 116 0.85 -5.06 10.63
N VAL A 117 2.17 -5.26 10.50
CA VAL A 117 3.15 -4.37 11.13
C VAL A 117 3.23 -3.08 10.31
N PRO A 118 3.14 -1.89 10.93
CA PRO A 118 3.55 -0.66 10.29
C PRO A 118 5.08 -0.62 10.19
N TYR A 119 5.63 -0.53 8.98
CA TYR A 119 7.08 -0.51 8.75
C TYR A 119 7.46 0.51 7.69
N ARG A 120 8.73 0.96 7.68
CA ARG A 120 9.25 1.87 6.65
C ARG A 120 10.21 1.18 5.70
N SER A 121 11.14 0.41 6.24
CA SER A 121 11.97 -0.53 5.49
C SER A 121 11.59 -1.97 5.81
N GLU A 122 11.76 -2.86 4.85
CA GLU A 122 11.55 -4.30 5.03
C GLU A 122 12.50 -4.87 6.10
N ASP A 123 13.70 -4.28 6.23
CA ASP A 123 14.71 -4.63 7.23
C ASP A 123 14.19 -4.47 8.68
N GLU A 124 13.18 -3.63 8.91
CA GLU A 124 12.58 -3.39 10.23
C GLU A 124 11.65 -4.54 10.65
N LEU A 125 11.18 -5.36 9.71
CA LEU A 125 10.18 -6.39 10.00
C LEU A 125 10.72 -7.46 10.94
N LEU A 126 11.99 -7.86 10.74
CA LEU A 126 12.61 -8.89 11.56
C LEU A 126 13.23 -8.34 12.85
N ASP A 127 13.65 -7.07 12.87
CA ASP A 127 14.14 -6.37 14.08
C ASP A 127 15.10 -7.19 14.93
N CYS A 128 16.18 -7.62 14.28
CA CYS A 128 17.23 -8.48 14.84
C CYS A 128 16.79 -9.90 15.25
N SER A 129 15.54 -10.30 15.00
CA SER A 129 15.08 -11.68 15.20
C SER A 129 15.72 -12.61 14.17
N ASN A 130 15.88 -13.88 14.54
CA ASN A 130 16.54 -14.84 13.65
C ASN A 130 15.62 -15.36 12.55
N ASN A 131 14.31 -15.27 12.75
CA ASN A 131 13.29 -15.73 11.80
C ASN A 131 11.98 -14.94 11.99
N SER A 132 11.09 -15.06 10.99
CA SER A 132 9.82 -14.32 10.94
C SER A 132 8.84 -14.74 12.03
N ARG A 133 8.91 -16.00 12.46
CA ARG A 133 8.05 -16.51 13.54
C ARG A 133 8.35 -15.83 14.87
N GLU A 134 9.62 -15.75 15.24
CA GLU A 134 10.08 -15.08 16.46
C GLU A 134 9.69 -13.59 16.45
N ALA A 135 9.94 -12.91 15.32
CA ALA A 135 9.59 -11.51 15.12
C ALA A 135 8.08 -11.24 15.21
N PHE A 136 7.25 -12.19 14.76
CA PHE A 136 5.79 -12.11 14.87
C PHE A 136 5.32 -12.33 16.30
N GLN A 137 5.81 -13.37 16.96
CA GLN A 137 5.46 -13.69 18.35
C GLN A 137 5.83 -12.55 19.31
N ALA A 138 7.00 -11.93 19.12
CA ALA A 138 7.44 -10.79 19.92
C ALA A 138 6.49 -9.57 19.84
N ARG A 139 5.68 -9.48 18.77
CA ARG A 139 4.78 -8.35 18.50
C ARG A 139 3.31 -8.74 18.50
N GLU A 140 3.00 -10.00 18.77
CA GLU A 140 1.66 -10.54 18.59
C GLU A 140 0.63 -9.80 19.44
N GLU A 141 0.96 -9.55 20.72
CA GLU A 141 0.09 -8.82 21.65
C GLU A 141 -0.18 -7.40 21.17
N LEU A 142 0.87 -6.68 20.74
CA LEU A 142 0.76 -5.33 20.21
C LEU A 142 -0.09 -5.28 18.93
N LEU A 143 0.12 -6.24 18.02
CA LEU A 143 -0.62 -6.32 16.76
C LEU A 143 -2.10 -6.64 16.99
N ARG A 144 -2.42 -7.46 18.00
CA ARG A 144 -3.81 -7.75 18.41
C ARG A 144 -4.52 -6.50 18.91
N GLU A 145 -3.85 -5.67 19.69
CA GLU A 145 -4.44 -4.42 20.20
C GLU A 145 -4.63 -3.36 19.11
N GLN A 146 -3.70 -3.29 18.15
CA GLN A 146 -3.66 -2.20 17.18
C GLN A 146 -4.35 -2.49 15.84
N CYS A 147 -4.58 -3.77 15.50
CA CYS A 147 -5.06 -4.15 14.18
C CYS A 147 -6.39 -4.91 14.25
N GLU A 148 -7.50 -4.20 14.05
CA GLU A 148 -8.86 -4.78 13.99
C GLU A 148 -8.96 -5.95 12.99
N MET A 149 -8.16 -5.92 11.92
CA MET A 149 -8.15 -6.94 10.86
C MET A 149 -7.50 -8.27 11.29
N MET A 150 -6.75 -8.30 12.40
CA MET A 150 -6.13 -9.54 12.91
C MET A 150 -7.15 -10.47 13.58
N GLU A 151 -8.21 -9.94 14.20
CA GLU A 151 -9.23 -10.76 14.87
C GLU A 151 -9.99 -11.69 13.91
N ILE A 152 -10.09 -11.32 12.63
CA ILE A 152 -10.73 -12.12 11.57
C ILE A 152 -9.98 -13.46 11.31
N TYR A 153 -8.69 -13.55 11.68
CA TYR A 153 -7.88 -14.74 11.40
C TYR A 153 -7.93 -15.81 12.49
N LYS A 154 -8.37 -15.49 13.71
CA LYS A 154 -8.57 -16.51 14.76
C LYS A 154 -9.65 -17.53 14.41
N GLU A 155 -10.60 -17.18 13.56
CA GLU A 155 -11.65 -18.10 13.12
C GLU A 155 -11.17 -19.10 12.04
N ARG A 156 -9.92 -18.99 11.59
CA ARG A 156 -9.35 -19.81 10.51
C ARG A 156 -8.30 -20.83 10.97
N ASP A 157 -7.81 -20.73 12.20
CA ASP A 157 -6.99 -21.75 12.87
C ASP A 157 -7.89 -22.76 13.61
#